data_AF-A0A0G0TJP6-F1
#
_entry.id   AF-A0A0G0TJP6-F1
#
_cell.length_a   1.000
_cell.length_b   1.000
_cell.length_c   1.000
_cell.angle_alpha   90.00
_cell.angle_beta   90.00
_cell.angle_gamma   90.00
#
_symmetry.space_group_name_H-M   'P 1'
#
loop_
_entity.id
_entity.type
_entity.pdbx_description
1 polymer ?
#
loop_
_entity_poly.entity_id
_entity_poly.type
_entity_poly.pdbx_seq_one_letter_code
_entity_poly.pdbx_strand_id
1 'polypeptide(L)'
;MKKAFKKIIIILVVLGGIFFLSASYFLIGTPPQAKEIRWGVNFSQKHAKDLGLDWRETYKALLDDLNVKRISKRFDILFIL
;
A
#
# COMPACT_ATOMS: atom_id res chain seq x y z
N MET A 1 1.20 -52.08 7.59
CA MET A 1 0.84 -51.01 8.54
C MET A 1 2.01 -50.09 8.90
N LYS A 2 3.13 -50.58 9.46
CA LYS A 2 4.27 -49.74 9.89
C LYS A 2 4.91 -48.88 8.78
N LYS A 3 5.02 -49.40 7.54
CA LYS A 3 5.60 -48.67 6.39
C LYS A 3 4.70 -47.52 5.89
N ALA A 4 3.39 -47.71 5.89
CA ALA A 4 2.42 -46.66 5.52
C ALA A 4 2.38 -45.55 6.59
N PHE A 5 2.43 -45.93 7.87
CA PHE A 5 2.51 -44.98 8.98
C PHE A 5 3.78 -44.11 8.92
N LYS A 6 4.93 -44.72 8.60
CA LYS A 6 6.20 -43.99 8.42
C LYS A 6 6.14 -42.98 7.27
N LYS A 7 5.46 -43.31 6.16
CA LYS A 7 5.25 -42.38 5.03
C LYS A 7 4.34 -41.21 5.41
N ILE A 8 3.27 -41.46 6.15
CA ILE A 8 2.35 -40.41 6.62
C ILE A 8 3.08 -39.41 7.53
N ILE A 9 3.93 -39.91 8.45
CA ILE A 9 4.76 -39.04 9.30
C ILE A 9 5.71 -38.18 8.47
N ILE A 10 6.36 -38.75 7.46
CA ILE A 10 7.28 -37.99 6.59
C ILE A 10 6.53 -36.87 5.85
N ILE A 11 5.34 -37.14 5.32
CA ILE A 11 4.52 -36.14 4.63
C ILE A 11 4.12 -35.01 5.58
N LEU A 12 3.70 -35.35 6.81
CA LEU A 12 3.34 -34.35 7.82
C LEU A 12 4.53 -33.48 8.22
N VAL A 13 5.72 -34.06 8.37
CA VAL A 13 6.94 -33.30 8.69
C VAL A 13 7.30 -32.35 7.55
N VAL A 14 7.21 -32.80 6.30
CA VAL A 14 7.49 -31.95 5.13
C VAL A 14 6.48 -30.80 5.03
N LEU A 15 5.19 -31.10 5.18
CA LEU A 15 4.13 -30.08 5.16
C LEU A 15 4.28 -29.09 6.31
N GLY A 16 4.57 -29.57 7.52
CA GLY A 16 4.83 -28.72 8.67
C GLY A 16 6.05 -27.82 8.48
N GLY A 17 7.13 -28.34 7.89
CA GLY A 17 8.32 -27.57 7.57
C GLY A 17 8.07 -26.46 6.54
N ILE A 18 7.33 -26.77 5.48
CA ILE A 18 6.93 -25.77 4.45
C ILE A 18 6.04 -24.70 5.07
N PHE A 19 5.07 -25.09 5.90
CA PHE A 19 4.21 -24.16 6.60
C PHE A 19 5.00 -23.23 7.53
N PHE A 20 5.96 -23.77 8.27
CA PHE A 20 6.80 -23.00 9.19
C PHE A 20 7.70 -22.00 8.44
N LEU A 21 8.31 -22.42 7.33
CA LEU A 21 9.10 -21.54 6.46
C LEU A 21 8.23 -20.41 5.89
N SER A 22 7.04 -20.72 5.38
CA SER A 22 6.11 -19.73 4.85
C SER A 22 5.67 -18.73 5.93
N ALA A 23 5.29 -19.21 7.11
CA ALA A 23 4.92 -18.35 8.23
C ALA A 23 6.08 -17.43 8.63
N SER A 24 7.31 -17.95 8.72
CA SER A 24 8.48 -17.15 9.08
C SER A 24 8.74 -16.01 8.08
N TYR A 25 8.54 -16.25 6.78
CA TYR A 25 8.70 -15.22 5.76
C TYR A 25 7.72 -14.05 5.95
N PHE A 26 6.47 -14.33 6.32
CA PHE A 26 5.46 -13.29 6.57
C PHE A 26 5.68 -12.51 7.87
N LEU A 27 6.36 -13.08 8.86
CA LEU A 27 6.52 -12.46 10.19
C LEU A 27 7.82 -11.62 10.34
N ILE A 28 8.83 -11.81 9.49
CA ILE A 28 10.13 -11.14 9.64
C ILE A 28 10.12 -9.68 9.15
N GLY A 29 9.16 -9.30 8.30
CA GLY A 29 9.12 -7.98 7.66
C GLY A 29 8.26 -6.95 8.38
N THR A 30 8.64 -6.49 9.58
CA THR A 30 8.02 -5.26 10.13
C THR A 30 8.69 -4.03 9.52
N PRO A 31 7.98 -3.21 8.73
CA PRO A 31 8.57 -2.00 8.18
C PRO A 31 8.95 -1.04 9.32
N PRO A 32 10.07 -0.31 9.20
CA PRO A 32 10.42 0.69 10.20
C PRO A 32 9.30 1.72 10.32
N GLN A 33 8.90 2.03 11.55
CA GLN A 33 7.92 3.09 11.79
C GLN A 33 8.50 4.41 11.28
N ALA A 34 7.76 5.07 10.39
CA ALA A 34 8.16 6.36 9.86
C ALA A 34 8.13 7.39 11.00
N LYS A 35 9.29 7.94 11.36
CA LYS A 35 9.43 8.98 12.41
C LYS A 35 8.67 10.26 12.07
N GLU A 36 8.51 10.55 10.77
CA GLU A 36 7.73 11.67 10.27
C GLU A 36 6.83 11.16 9.13
N ILE A 37 5.52 11.08 9.39
CA ILE A 37 4.56 10.72 8.36
C ILE A 37 4.26 11.97 7.53
N ARG A 38 4.82 12.03 6.32
CA ARG A 38 4.57 13.11 5.36
C ARG A 38 3.39 12.74 4.48
N TRP A 39 2.21 13.23 4.86
CA TRP A 39 1.02 13.11 4.05
C TRP A 39 1.05 14.12 2.90
N GLY A 40 0.69 13.65 1.70
CA GLY A 40 0.48 14.48 0.54
C GLY A 40 -0.85 14.13 -0.10
N VAL A 41 -1.47 15.11 -0.73
CA VAL A 41 -2.74 14.94 -1.44
C VAL A 41 -2.47 14.72 -2.92
N ASN A 42 -3.34 13.95 -3.57
CA ASN A 42 -3.37 13.81 -5.02
C ASN A 42 -4.63 14.52 -5.54
N PHE A 43 -4.49 15.29 -6.60
CA PHE A 43 -5.60 16.03 -7.21
C PHE A 43 -5.64 15.76 -8.71
N SER A 44 -6.79 15.34 -9.22
CA SER A 44 -6.99 15.12 -10.65
C SER A 44 -7.88 16.22 -11.24
N GLN A 45 -7.33 17.00 -12.17
CA GLN A 45 -8.10 18.04 -12.87
C GLN A 45 -9.27 17.45 -13.68
N LYS A 46 -9.06 16.28 -14.31
CA LYS A 46 -10.11 15.60 -15.08
C LYS A 46 -11.28 15.25 -14.20
N HIS A 47 -11.02 14.70 -13.01
CA HIS A 47 -12.07 14.32 -12.08
C HIS A 47 -12.92 15.53 -11.64
N ALA A 48 -12.29 16.68 -11.36
CA ALA A 48 -13.02 17.90 -11.03
C ALA A 48 -13.91 18.37 -12.20
N LYS A 49 -13.41 18.31 -13.43
CA LYS A 49 -14.18 18.65 -14.64
C LYS A 49 -15.33 17.69 -14.90
N ASP A 50 -15.11 16.39 -14.71
CA ASP A 50 -16.14 15.35 -14.86
C ASP A 50 -17.29 15.55 -13.86
N LEU A 51 -17.00 16.15 -12.69
CA LEU A 51 -17.99 16.56 -11.69
C LEU A 51 -18.64 17.93 -11.98
N GLY A 52 -18.27 18.59 -13.09
CA GLY A 52 -18.78 19.91 -13.44
C GLY A 52 -18.25 21.06 -12.57
N LEU A 53 -17.15 20.84 -11.83
CA LEU A 53 -16.55 21.83 -10.95
C LEU A 53 -15.44 22.62 -11.66
N ASP A 54 -15.21 23.86 -11.22
CA ASP A 54 -13.99 24.58 -11.60
C ASP A 54 -12.78 23.94 -10.93
N TRP A 55 -11.88 23.39 -11.74
CA TRP A 55 -10.72 22.66 -11.22
C TRP A 55 -9.72 23.56 -10.49
N ARG A 56 -9.62 24.84 -10.83
CA ARG A 56 -8.69 25.79 -10.19
C ARG A 56 -9.20 26.17 -8.82
N GLU A 57 -10.51 26.44 -8.70
CA GLU A 57 -11.15 26.73 -7.44
C GLU A 57 -11.12 25.51 -6.51
N THR A 58 -11.52 24.35 -7.02
CA THR A 58 -11.49 23.08 -6.26
C THR A 58 -10.07 22.74 -5.79
N TYR A 59 -9.06 22.96 -6.64
CA TYR A 59 -7.67 22.72 -6.25
C TYR A 59 -7.22 23.64 -5.11
N LYS A 60 -7.57 24.93 -5.19
CA LYS A 60 -7.23 25.90 -4.13
C LYS A 60 -7.94 25.58 -2.83
N ALA A 61 -9.24 25.32 -2.87
CA ALA A 61 -10.03 24.95 -1.70
C ALA A 61 -9.46 23.69 -1.03
N LEU A 62 -9.12 22.66 -1.82
CA LEU A 62 -8.53 21.43 -1.31
C LEU A 62 -7.17 21.65 -0.63
N LEU A 63 -6.33 22.53 -1.17
CA LEU A 63 -5.04 22.85 -0.54
C LEU A 63 -5.20 23.64 0.76
N ASP A 64 -6.15 24.57 0.79
CA ASP A 64 -6.42 25.44 1.94
C ASP A 64 -7.04 24.64 3.09
N ASP A 65 -8.10 23.87 2.81
CA ASP A 65 -8.84 23.08 3.80
C ASP A 65 -7.98 21.99 4.44
N LEU A 66 -7.11 21.34 3.65
CA LEU A 66 -6.25 20.26 4.14
C LEU A 66 -4.92 20.77 4.70
N ASN A 67 -4.70 22.09 4.71
CA ASN A 67 -3.45 22.75 5.14
C ASN A 67 -2.21 22.01 4.61
N VAL A 68 -2.23 21.69 3.31
CA VAL A 68 -1.30 20.76 2.70
C VAL A 68 0.09 21.38 2.66
N LYS A 69 0.99 20.85 3.47
CA LYS A 69 2.40 21.27 3.48
C LYS A 69 3.18 20.75 2.27
N ARG A 70 2.66 19.74 1.55
CA ARG A 70 3.34 19.12 0.40
C ARG A 70 2.39 18.41 -0.56
N ILE A 71 2.49 18.75 -1.85
CA ILE A 71 1.77 18.08 -2.93
C ILE A 71 2.50 16.77 -3.30
N SER A 72 1.76 15.69 -3.51
CA SER A 72 2.33 14.41 -3.94
C SER A 72 2.90 14.52 -5.35
N LYS A 73 4.23 14.44 -5.50
CA LYS A 73 4.94 14.58 -6.78
C LYS A 73 4.57 13.56 -7.88
N ARG A 74 3.71 12.58 -7.59
CA ARG A 74 3.54 11.40 -8.44
C ARG A 74 2.56 11.59 -9.61
N PHE A 75 1.67 12.58 -9.55
CA PHE A 75 0.73 12.85 -10.63
C PHE A 75 0.57 14.35 -10.82
N ASP A 76 0.66 14.79 -12.08
CA ASP A 76 0.16 16.08 -12.58
C ASP A 76 0.98 17.37 -12.38
N ILE A 77 2.31 17.31 -12.17
CA ILE A 77 3.15 18.51 -12.39
C ILE A 77 3.28 18.83 -13.89
N LEU A 78 3.06 17.86 -14.77
CA LEU A 78 3.15 18.01 -16.23
C LEU A 78 1.93 18.69 -16.88
N PHE A 79 0.83 18.87 -16.15
CA PHE A 79 -0.42 19.48 -16.66
C PHE A 79 -0.68 20.90 -16.14
N ILE A 80 0.29 21.47 -15.39
CA ILE A 80 0.20 22.81 -14.80
C ILE A 80 1.12 23.82 -15.51
N LEU A 81 2.00 23.35 -16.41
CA LEU A 81 2.75 24.19 -17.36
C LEU A 81 2.06 24.26 -18.72
#